data_AF-A0A2N1S2E7-F1
#
_entry.id   AF-A0A2N1S2E7-F1
#
_cell.length_a   1.000
_cell.length_b   1.000
_cell.length_c   1.000
_cell.angle_alpha   90.00
_cell.angle_beta   90.00
_cell.angle_gamma   90.00
#
_symmetry.space_group_name_H-M   'P 1'
#
loop_
_entity.id
_entity.type
_entity.pdbx_description
1 polymer ?
#
loop_
_entity_poly.entity_id
_entity_poly.type
_entity_poly.pdbx_seq_one_letter_code
_entity_poly.pdbx_strand_id
1 'polypeptide(L)'
;MNITASVFINDDERGLHNDYEKWLEGIAPEKPYSQYQHNGFEDNADAHLKRTIMGRETVVAITNGDLDFGTWEQIFYFEFDGKRDKRVLIKIIGE
;
A
#
# COMPACT_ATOMS: atom_id res chain seq x y z
N MET A 1 -3.89 11.50 5.50
CA MET A 1 -4.10 10.35 4.61
C MET A 1 -3.45 10.69 3.28
N ASN A 2 -2.75 9.75 2.66
CA ASN A 2 -1.87 10.04 1.54
C ASN A 2 -2.25 9.22 0.31
N ILE A 3 -1.88 9.73 -0.87
CA ILE A 3 -2.24 9.18 -2.18
C ILE A 3 -1.08 8.45 -2.87
N THR A 4 -0.03 8.14 -2.11
CA THR A 4 1.22 7.48 -2.51
C THR A 4 1.61 6.37 -1.51
N ALA A 5 0.61 5.75 -0.89
CA ALA A 5 0.76 4.63 0.03
C ALA A 5 -0.54 3.82 0.05
N SER A 6 -0.44 2.58 0.51
CA SER A 6 -1.54 1.60 0.53
C SER A 6 -1.76 0.99 1.89
N VAL A 7 -3.00 0.59 2.16
CA VAL A 7 -3.35 -0.34 3.24
C VAL A 7 -3.96 -1.57 2.59
N PHE A 8 -3.33 -2.73 2.77
CA PHE A 8 -3.72 -3.98 2.11
C PHE A 8 -3.50 -5.17 3.06
N ILE A 9 -4.09 -6.33 2.72
CA ILE A 9 -3.97 -7.56 3.51
C ILE A 9 -3.18 -8.60 2.72
N ASN A 10 -2.20 -9.23 3.37
CA ASN A 10 -1.47 -10.37 2.82
C ASN A 10 -0.75 -11.18 3.90
N ASP A 11 0.18 -12.05 3.52
CA ASP A 11 1.05 -12.83 4.41
C ASP A 11 2.32 -12.03 4.80
N ASP A 12 2.80 -12.18 6.04
CA ASP A 12 4.03 -11.54 6.55
C ASP A 12 5.23 -12.47 6.33
N GLU A 13 5.61 -12.58 5.07
CA GLU A 13 6.71 -13.43 4.61
C GLU A 13 7.75 -12.61 3.85
N ARG A 14 9.03 -12.75 4.23
CA ARG A 14 10.12 -11.91 3.72
C ARG A 14 10.35 -12.10 2.21
N GLY A 15 10.26 -13.32 1.70
CA GLY A 15 10.31 -13.61 0.27
C GLY A 15 9.21 -12.88 -0.48
N LEU A 16 7.97 -12.99 -0.01
CA LEU A 16 6.82 -12.36 -0.62
C LEU A 16 6.91 -10.83 -0.62
N HIS A 17 7.45 -10.23 0.43
CA HIS A 17 7.75 -8.79 0.44
C HIS A 17 8.73 -8.38 -0.67
N ASN A 18 9.76 -9.20 -0.91
CA ASN A 18 10.70 -8.96 -2.02
C ASN A 18 10.05 -9.20 -3.39
N ASP A 19 9.12 -10.15 -3.49
CA ASP A 19 8.39 -10.41 -4.72
C ASP A 19 7.47 -9.24 -5.07
N TYR A 20 6.80 -8.64 -4.07
CA TYR A 20 6.04 -7.41 -4.27
C TYR A 20 6.89 -6.25 -4.78
N GLU A 21 8.06 -6.02 -4.18
CA GLU A 21 8.98 -4.97 -4.61
C GLU A 21 9.37 -5.14 -6.09
N LYS A 22 9.82 -6.35 -6.47
CA LYS A 22 10.21 -6.65 -7.86
C LYS A 22 9.03 -6.54 -8.82
N TRP A 23 7.87 -7.05 -8.42
CA TRP A 23 6.67 -7.08 -9.24
C TRP A 23 6.13 -5.67 -9.48
N LEU A 24 6.06 -4.84 -8.44
CA LEU A 24 5.62 -3.45 -8.54
C LEU A 24 6.58 -2.60 -9.36
N GLU A 25 7.90 -2.78 -9.23
CA GLU A 25 8.86 -2.14 -10.13
C GLU A 25 8.72 -2.62 -11.58
N GLY A 26 8.32 -3.87 -11.81
CA GLY A 26 8.05 -4.39 -13.15
C GLY A 26 6.81 -3.78 -13.81
N ILE A 27 5.81 -3.34 -13.04
CA ILE A 27 4.54 -2.79 -13.54
C ILE A 27 4.55 -1.26 -13.55
N ALA A 28 5.02 -0.65 -12.47
CA ALA A 28 5.04 0.79 -12.23
C ALA A 28 6.45 1.21 -11.77
N PRO A 29 7.46 1.13 -12.65
CA PRO A 29 8.86 1.40 -12.32
C PRO A 29 9.07 2.82 -11.83
N GLU A 30 9.88 3.02 -10.81
CA GLU A 30 10.21 4.38 -10.34
C GLU A 30 10.89 5.21 -11.44
N LYS A 31 11.82 4.59 -12.17
CA LYS A 31 12.74 5.27 -13.08
C LYS A 31 12.66 4.73 -14.51
N PRO A 32 13.02 5.56 -15.51
CA PRO A 32 13.45 6.96 -15.42
C PRO A 32 12.27 7.90 -15.14
N TYR A 33 12.44 8.90 -14.25
CA TYR A 33 11.35 9.83 -13.88
C TYR A 33 10.74 10.56 -15.08
N SER A 34 11.52 10.81 -16.12
CA SER A 34 11.08 11.45 -17.37
C SER A 34 9.98 10.70 -18.11
N GLN A 35 9.72 9.42 -17.77
CA GLN A 35 8.63 8.65 -18.36
C GLN A 35 7.25 9.12 -17.89
N TYR A 36 7.18 9.84 -16.76
CA TYR A 36 5.93 10.29 -16.17
C TYR A 36 5.78 11.80 -16.26
N GLN A 37 4.70 12.27 -16.88
CA GLN A 37 4.41 13.71 -16.99
C GLN A 37 4.18 14.37 -15.62
N HIS A 38 3.64 13.62 -14.65
CA HIS A 38 3.48 14.08 -13.26
C HIS A 38 4.82 14.52 -12.64
N ASN A 39 5.92 13.88 -13.04
CA ASN A 39 7.26 14.20 -12.55
C ASN A 39 7.87 15.48 -13.18
N GLY A 40 7.07 16.29 -13.89
CA GLY A 40 7.48 17.64 -14.29
C GLY A 40 7.67 18.59 -13.10
N PHE A 41 7.02 18.31 -11.97
CA PHE A 41 7.10 19.11 -10.73
C PHE A 41 7.44 18.28 -9.49
N GLU A 42 7.33 16.95 -9.55
CA GLU A 42 7.63 16.00 -8.47
C GLU A 42 8.48 14.82 -9.02
N ASP A 43 8.70 13.77 -8.23
CA ASP A 43 9.44 12.56 -8.63
C ASP A 43 8.72 11.24 -8.26
N ASN A 44 7.50 11.32 -7.73
CA ASN A 44 6.77 10.22 -7.08
C ASN A 44 5.61 9.65 -7.92
N ALA A 45 5.56 9.89 -9.23
CA ALA A 45 4.47 9.41 -10.08
C ALA A 45 4.25 7.89 -9.96
N ASP A 46 5.34 7.12 -9.85
CA ASP A 46 5.29 5.68 -9.67
C ASP A 46 4.58 5.30 -8.37
N ALA A 47 4.78 6.04 -7.28
CA ALA A 47 4.15 5.78 -5.98
C ALA A 47 2.62 5.92 -6.05
N HIS A 48 2.11 6.85 -6.88
CA HIS A 48 0.69 6.95 -7.19
C HIS A 48 0.17 5.73 -7.96
N LEU A 49 0.97 5.18 -8.88
CA LEU A 49 0.62 4.01 -9.68
C LEU A 49 0.67 2.72 -8.84
N LYS A 50 1.77 2.49 -8.10
CA LYS A 50 1.96 1.37 -7.18
C LYS A 50 0.81 1.27 -6.18
N ARG A 51 0.44 2.39 -5.55
CA ARG A 51 -0.69 2.38 -4.59
C ARG A 51 -2.05 2.12 -5.26
N THR A 52 -2.19 2.47 -6.53
CA THR A 52 -3.42 2.20 -7.29
C THR A 52 -3.57 0.69 -7.53
N ILE A 53 -2.47 -0.02 -7.76
CA ILE A 53 -2.44 -1.49 -7.87
C ILE A 53 -2.73 -2.14 -6.52
N MET A 54 -2.05 -1.69 -5.46
CA MET A 54 -2.15 -2.31 -4.13
C MET A 54 -3.43 -1.95 -3.37
N GLY A 55 -4.14 -0.90 -3.78
CA GLY A 55 -5.38 -0.45 -3.15
C GLY A 55 -5.17 0.58 -2.04
N ARG A 56 -6.17 1.45 -1.84
CA ARG A 56 -6.13 2.50 -0.81
C ARG A 56 -6.44 1.96 0.59
N GLU A 57 -7.32 0.97 0.68
CA GLU A 57 -7.97 0.55 1.91
C GLU A 57 -8.30 -0.94 1.90
N THR A 58 -8.49 -1.47 3.11
CA THR A 58 -9.07 -2.79 3.34
C THR A 58 -10.27 -2.65 4.28
N VAL A 59 -11.17 -3.63 4.24
CA VAL A 59 -12.31 -3.76 5.14
C VAL A 59 -12.20 -5.12 5.82
N VAL A 60 -12.31 -5.12 7.15
CA VAL A 60 -12.16 -6.32 7.98
C VAL A 60 -13.39 -6.46 8.85
N ALA A 61 -13.95 -7.67 8.89
CA ALA A 61 -15.06 -7.97 9.78
C ALA A 61 -14.58 -8.05 11.24
N ILE A 62 -15.45 -7.69 12.17
CA ILE A 62 -15.21 -7.86 13.60
C ILE A 62 -16.25 -8.83 14.13
N THR A 63 -15.80 -9.95 14.67
CA THR A 63 -16.64 -11.02 15.21
C THR A 63 -16.25 -11.27 16.65
N ASN A 64 -17.20 -11.14 17.58
CA ASN A 64 -16.98 -11.27 19.04
C ASN A 64 -15.89 -10.34 19.62
N GLY A 65 -15.70 -9.17 19.02
CA GLY A 65 -14.71 -8.18 19.46
C GLY A 65 -13.31 -8.35 18.86
N ASP A 66 -13.08 -9.39 18.07
CA ASP A 66 -11.80 -9.67 17.39
C ASP A 66 -11.88 -9.37 15.89
N LEU A 67 -10.74 -9.00 15.30
CA LEU A 67 -10.61 -8.94 13.83
C LEU A 67 -10.76 -10.37 13.28
N ASP A 68 -11.76 -10.57 12.42
CA ASP A 68 -12.12 -11.88 11.88
C ASP A 68 -11.21 -12.22 10.69
N PHE A 69 -9.97 -12.58 11.02
CA PHE A 69 -8.93 -12.94 10.06
C PHE A 69 -8.84 -14.44 9.82
N GLY A 70 -8.49 -14.79 8.58
CA GLY A 70 -7.90 -16.08 8.26
C GLY A 70 -6.50 -16.24 8.87
N THR A 71 -6.00 -17.48 8.93
CA THR A 71 -4.75 -17.86 9.59
C THR A 71 -3.53 -17.02 9.19
N TRP A 72 -3.47 -16.57 7.94
CA TRP A 72 -2.30 -15.90 7.35
C TRP A 72 -2.58 -14.44 6.96
N GLU A 73 -3.73 -13.89 7.34
CA GLU A 73 -4.05 -12.50 7.01
C GLU A 73 -3.35 -11.53 7.97
N GLN A 74 -2.60 -10.59 7.42
CA GLN A 74 -1.96 -9.48 8.12
C GLN A 74 -2.28 -8.16 7.39
N ILE A 75 -2.60 -7.10 8.13
CA ILE A 75 -2.78 -5.75 7.57
C ILE A 75 -1.42 -5.07 7.47
N PHE A 76 -1.11 -4.52 6.30
CA PHE A 76 0.10 -3.76 6.04
C PHE A 76 -0.19 -2.30 5.72
N TYR A 77 0.76 -1.43 6.06
CA TYR A 77 0.93 -0.13 5.45
C TYR A 77 2.11 -0.21 4.47
N PHE A 78 1.84 -0.15 3.17
CA PHE A 78 2.89 -0.11 2.15
C PHE A 78 3.21 1.34 1.78
N GLU A 79 4.41 1.76 2.12
CA GLU A 79 4.95 3.08 1.80
C GLU A 79 5.71 3.08 0.47
N PHE A 80 5.34 3.96 -0.46
CA PHE A 80 5.99 4.09 -1.78
C PHE A 80 6.68 5.45 -1.99
N ASP A 81 6.42 6.43 -1.13
CA ASP A 81 6.98 7.79 -1.17
C ASP A 81 7.07 8.32 0.28
N GLY A 82 8.04 7.77 1.00
CA GLY A 82 8.22 7.89 2.45
C GLY A 82 9.16 9.03 2.88
N LYS A 83 9.85 8.84 4.02
CA LYS A 83 10.76 9.81 4.65
C LYS A 83 10.11 11.15 5.03
N ARG A 84 8.80 11.13 5.26
CA ARG A 84 7.98 12.26 5.73
C ARG A 84 6.78 11.72 6.50
N ASP A 85 6.19 12.54 7.37
CA ASP A 85 5.05 12.11 8.16
C ASP A 85 3.81 11.84 7.30
N LYS A 86 3.28 10.63 7.45
CA LYS A 86 2.08 10.14 6.74
C LYS A 86 1.12 9.51 7.74
N ARG A 87 -0.14 9.35 7.34
CA ARG A 87 -1.22 8.93 8.25
C ARG A 87 -2.13 7.90 7.61
N VAL A 88 -2.50 6.88 8.39
CA VAL A 88 -3.59 5.95 8.11
C VAL A 88 -4.81 6.32 8.97
N LEU A 89 -6.01 6.05 8.46
CA LEU A 89 -7.26 6.22 9.20
C LEU A 89 -7.85 4.84 9.49
N ILE A 90 -8.22 4.58 10.73
CA ILE A 90 -9.02 3.42 11.13
C ILE A 90 -10.40 3.94 11.50
N LYS A 91 -11.44 3.34 10.92
CA LYS A 91 -12.84 3.66 11.22
C LYS A 91 -13.59 2.36 11.46
N ILE A 92 -14.23 2.27 12.62
CA ILE A 92 -15.01 1.11 13.04
C ILE A 92 -16.46 1.57 13.24
N ILE A 93 -17.40 0.73 12.80
CA ILE A 93 -18.84 0.88 13.01
C ILE A 93 -19.38 -0.50 13.41
N GLY A 94 -20.34 -0.54 14.32
CA GLY A 94 -20.90 -1.79 14.85
C GLY A 94 -21.42 -1.60 16.28
N GLU A 95 -21.95 -2.69 16.84
CA GLU A 95 -22.34 -2.83 18.24
C GLU A 95 -21.52 -3.93 18.90
#